data_AF-A0A329LAB4-F1
#
_entry.id   AF-A0A329LAB4-F1
#
_cell.length_a   1.000
_cell.length_b   1.000
_cell.length_c   1.000
_cell.angle_alpha   90.00
_cell.angle_beta   90.00
_cell.angle_gamma   90.00
#
_symmetry.space_group_name_H-M   'P 1'
#
loop_
_entity.id
_entity.type
_entity.pdbx_description
1 polymer ?
#
loop_
_entity_poly.entity_id
_entity_poly.type
_entity_poly.pdbx_seq_one_letter_code
_entity_poly.pdbx_strand_id
1 'polypeptide(L)'
;MSATTILRSTYPRLTRQVRRPVGLLSRLGDHILFYGRALAGVPHAAMHFRKEVVRLIAEISMGAGTLAMIGGTVAIVGFLTLAAGGTLAIQGYSSLGDIGIEALTGFLAAFINVRIAAPVVAGIGLAATFGAGVTAQLGAMRINEEIDA
;
A
#
# COMPACT_ATOMS: atom_id res chain seq x y z
N MET A 1 -18.46 45.88 0.39
CA MET A 1 -17.92 45.27 -0.84
C MET A 1 -16.42 45.13 -0.67
N SER A 2 -15.94 43.93 -0.36
CA SER A 2 -14.60 43.70 0.20
C SER A 2 -13.49 43.79 -0.84
N ALA A 3 -12.36 44.38 -0.48
CA ALA A 3 -11.19 44.68 -1.33
C ALA A 3 -10.64 43.49 -2.14
N THR A 4 -10.96 42.27 -1.71
CA THR A 4 -10.63 41.00 -2.39
C THR A 4 -11.31 40.85 -3.76
N THR A 5 -12.43 41.52 -4.00
CA THR A 5 -13.13 41.50 -5.29
C THR A 5 -12.45 42.40 -6.34
N ILE A 6 -11.85 43.52 -5.90
CA ILE A 6 -11.21 44.52 -6.77
C ILE A 6 -9.81 44.03 -7.22
N LEU A 7 -9.08 43.34 -6.34
CA LEU A 7 -7.82 42.67 -6.70
C LEU A 7 -8.00 41.54 -7.72
N ARG A 8 -9.15 40.87 -7.71
CA ARG A 8 -9.49 39.80 -8.65
C ARG A 8 -9.72 40.27 -10.09
N SER A 9 -10.22 41.50 -10.30
CA SER A 9 -10.47 42.04 -11.64
C SER A 9 -9.21 42.57 -12.32
N THR A 10 -8.23 43.02 -11.52
CA THR A 10 -7.06 43.75 -12.04
C THR A 10 -5.93 42.80 -12.51
N TYR A 11 -5.74 41.64 -11.89
CA TYR A 11 -4.69 40.68 -12.26
C TYR A 11 -5.17 39.21 -12.27
N PRO A 12 -5.93 38.80 -13.31
CA PRO A 12 -6.51 37.45 -13.40
C PRO A 12 -5.46 36.32 -13.58
N ARG A 13 -4.25 36.64 -14.08
CA ARG A 13 -3.18 35.65 -14.27
C ARG A 13 -2.42 35.34 -12.97
N LEU A 14 -2.16 36.35 -12.14
CA LEU A 14 -1.48 36.20 -10.84
C LEU A 14 -2.34 35.43 -9.84
N THR A 15 -3.63 35.73 -9.78
CA THR A 15 -4.59 35.00 -8.93
C THR A 15 -4.75 33.53 -9.34
N ARG A 16 -4.63 33.21 -10.64
CA ARG A 16 -4.67 31.82 -11.13
C ARG A 16 -3.36 31.05 -10.84
N GLN A 17 -2.22 31.73 -10.81
CA GLN A 17 -0.91 31.14 -10.49
C GLN A 17 -0.74 30.87 -8.99
N VAL A 18 -1.26 31.73 -8.12
CA VAL A 18 -1.25 31.54 -6.65
C VAL A 18 -2.31 30.52 -6.19
N ARG A 19 -3.42 30.36 -6.91
CA ARG A 19 -4.47 29.39 -6.57
C ARG A 19 -4.08 27.92 -6.75
N ARG A 20 -3.16 27.61 -7.66
CA ARG A 20 -2.69 26.24 -7.90
C ARG A 20 -1.95 25.63 -6.70
N PRO A 21 -0.94 26.29 -6.10
CA PRO A 21 -0.26 25.76 -4.92
C PRO A 21 -1.16 25.74 -3.68
N VAL A 22 -2.02 26.76 -3.50
CA VAL A 22 -2.99 26.79 -2.39
C VAL A 22 -3.98 25.64 -2.49
N GLY A 23 -4.50 25.35 -3.69
CA GLY A 23 -5.41 24.21 -3.90
C GLY A 23 -4.77 22.85 -3.66
N LEU A 24 -3.48 22.68 -3.99
CA LEU A 24 -2.72 21.46 -3.67
C LEU A 24 -2.53 21.31 -2.16
N LEU A 25 -2.17 22.39 -1.47
CA LEU A 25 -1.95 22.38 -0.03
C LEU A 25 -3.25 22.12 0.75
N SER A 26 -4.37 22.68 0.31
CA SER A 26 -5.69 22.38 0.88
C SER A 26 -6.05 20.91 0.71
N ARG A 27 -5.87 20.32 -0.49
CA ARG A 27 -6.13 18.89 -0.71
C ARG A 27 -5.26 17.99 0.16
N LEU A 28 -3.98 18.33 0.31
CA LEU A 28 -3.07 17.62 1.21
C LEU A 28 -3.55 17.72 2.66
N GLY A 29 -3.98 18.91 3.09
CA GLY A 29 -4.58 19.13 4.41
C GLY A 29 -5.81 18.26 4.64
N ASP A 30 -6.71 18.18 3.67
CA ASP A 30 -7.92 17.36 3.75
C ASP A 30 -7.59 15.86 3.88
N HIS A 31 -6.60 15.36 3.12
CA HIS A 31 -6.15 13.96 3.23
C HIS A 31 -5.50 13.68 4.58
N ILE A 32 -4.65 14.59 5.08
CA ILE A 32 -4.01 14.43 6.40
C ILE A 32 -5.06 14.42 7.50
N LEU A 33 -6.05 15.31 7.44
CA LEU A 33 -7.16 15.35 8.38
C LEU A 33 -8.00 14.07 8.31
N PHE A 34 -8.28 13.58 7.11
CA PHE A 34 -9.00 12.33 6.90
C PHE A 34 -8.23 11.14 7.50
N TYR A 35 -6.95 10.97 7.16
CA TYR A 35 -6.11 9.90 7.70
C TYR A 35 -5.96 10.00 9.21
N GLY A 36 -5.77 11.21 9.74
CA GLY A 36 -5.69 11.45 11.18
C GLY A 36 -6.97 11.06 11.92
N ARG A 37 -8.14 11.46 11.40
CA ARG A 37 -9.45 11.06 11.95
C ARG A 37 -9.71 9.55 11.83
N ALA A 38 -9.37 8.96 10.69
CA ALA A 38 -9.50 7.52 10.46
C ALA A 38 -8.66 6.74 11.47
N LEU A 39 -7.37 7.10 11.64
CA LEU A 39 -6.47 6.46 12.61
C LEU A 39 -6.92 6.66 14.06
N ALA A 40 -7.40 7.85 14.41
CA ALA A 40 -7.96 8.11 15.74
C ALA A 40 -9.24 7.29 16.02
N GLY A 41 -10.01 6.95 14.99
CA GLY A 41 -11.20 6.10 15.07
C GLY A 41 -10.92 4.60 15.21
N VAL A 42 -9.75 4.13 14.76
CA VAL A 42 -9.34 2.70 14.85
C VAL A 42 -9.48 2.10 16.24
N PRO A 43 -8.95 2.69 17.34
CA PRO A 43 -9.08 2.09 18.67
C PRO A 43 -10.54 2.00 19.12
N HIS A 44 -11.37 2.99 18.79
CA HIS A 44 -12.78 2.98 19.12
C HIS A 44 -13.51 1.84 18.38
N ALA A 45 -13.26 1.69 17.08
CA ALA A 45 -13.79 0.62 16.24
C ALA A 45 -13.34 -0.76 16.74
N ALA A 46 -12.05 -0.91 17.04
CA ALA A 46 -11.47 -2.15 17.54
C ALA A 46 -12.00 -2.54 18.93
N MET A 47 -12.42 -1.60 19.77
CA MET A 47 -12.98 -1.91 21.09
C MET A 47 -14.47 -2.22 21.04
N HIS A 48 -15.27 -1.44 20.30
CA HIS A 48 -16.74 -1.54 20.33
C HIS A 48 -17.31 -2.46 19.25
N PHE A 49 -16.63 -2.59 18.11
CA PHE A 49 -17.10 -3.34 16.94
C PHE A 49 -16.24 -4.57 16.64
N ARG A 50 -15.74 -5.24 17.68
CA ARG A 50 -14.84 -6.42 17.56
C ARG A 50 -15.39 -7.51 16.65
N LYS A 51 -16.70 -7.78 16.72
CA LYS A 51 -17.35 -8.79 15.87
C LYS A 51 -17.27 -8.41 14.40
N GLU A 52 -17.51 -7.14 14.09
CA GLU A 52 -17.46 -6.64 12.72
C GLU A 52 -16.02 -6.57 12.20
N VAL A 53 -15.08 -6.13 13.03
CA VAL A 53 -13.65 -6.17 12.71
C VAL A 53 -13.19 -7.59 12.43
N VAL A 54 -13.57 -8.56 13.26
CA VAL A 54 -13.24 -9.97 13.02
C VAL A 54 -13.96 -10.49 11.77
N ARG A 55 -15.21 -10.07 11.51
CA ARG A 55 -15.94 -10.41 10.28
C ARG A 55 -15.21 -9.89 9.05
N LEU A 56 -14.81 -8.61 9.01
CA LEU A 56 -14.05 -8.01 7.92
C LEU A 56 -12.67 -8.64 7.76
N ILE A 57 -11.95 -8.90 8.86
CA ILE A 57 -10.67 -9.63 8.81
C ILE A 57 -10.91 -11.03 8.26
N ALA A 58 -11.96 -11.73 8.69
CA ALA A 58 -12.34 -13.03 8.17
C ALA A 58 -12.94 -12.95 6.77
N GLU A 59 -13.45 -11.83 6.30
CA GLU A 59 -13.91 -11.71 4.91
C GLU A 59 -12.70 -11.53 4.00
N ILE A 60 -11.80 -10.63 4.37
CA ILE A 60 -10.54 -10.37 3.67
C ILE A 60 -9.59 -11.58 3.76
N SER A 61 -9.61 -12.33 4.88
CA SER A 61 -8.72 -13.49 5.11
C SER A 61 -9.38 -14.84 4.84
N MET A 62 -10.71 -14.97 4.96
CA MET A 62 -11.48 -16.24 4.93
C MET A 62 -12.78 -16.22 4.06
N GLY A 63 -13.15 -15.12 3.37
CA GLY A 63 -14.44 -15.00 2.65
C GLY A 63 -14.40 -15.21 1.13
N ALA A 64 -15.40 -15.96 0.61
CA ALA A 64 -15.92 -16.19 -0.76
C ALA A 64 -14.97 -16.43 -1.97
N GLY A 65 -13.72 -15.98 -1.94
CA GLY A 65 -12.69 -16.18 -2.96
C GLY A 65 -11.37 -16.70 -2.38
N THR A 66 -11.41 -17.29 -1.18
CA THR A 66 -10.25 -17.67 -0.36
C THR A 66 -9.23 -18.55 -1.06
N LEU A 67 -9.64 -19.58 -1.79
CA LEU A 67 -8.69 -20.38 -2.55
C LEU A 67 -8.00 -19.55 -3.65
N ALA A 68 -8.71 -18.60 -4.26
CA ALA A 68 -8.14 -17.73 -5.28
C ALA A 68 -7.28 -16.60 -4.68
N MET A 69 -7.65 -16.05 -3.52
CA MET A 69 -6.91 -14.97 -2.85
C MET A 69 -5.75 -15.47 -2.00
N ILE A 70 -5.96 -16.47 -1.14
CA ILE A 70 -4.87 -17.13 -0.38
C ILE A 70 -3.98 -17.91 -1.35
N GLY A 71 -4.58 -18.71 -2.24
CA GLY A 71 -3.80 -19.39 -3.28
C GLY A 71 -3.11 -18.40 -4.21
N GLY A 72 -3.76 -17.28 -4.56
CA GLY A 72 -3.18 -16.21 -5.37
C GLY A 72 -2.02 -15.50 -4.66
N THR A 73 -2.18 -15.07 -3.41
CA THR A 73 -1.10 -14.44 -2.64
C THR A 73 0.03 -15.40 -2.35
N VAL A 74 -0.25 -16.63 -1.94
CA VAL A 74 0.78 -17.65 -1.71
C VAL A 74 1.49 -17.99 -3.02
N ALA A 75 0.77 -18.10 -4.14
CA ALA A 75 1.35 -18.33 -5.46
C ALA A 75 2.20 -17.14 -5.90
N ILE A 76 1.71 -15.91 -5.76
CA ILE A 76 2.43 -14.68 -6.13
C ILE A 76 3.68 -14.52 -5.28
N VAL A 77 3.55 -14.59 -3.94
CA VAL A 77 4.68 -14.44 -3.02
C VAL A 77 5.66 -15.60 -3.20
N GLY A 78 5.19 -16.83 -3.34
CA GLY A 78 6.03 -18.00 -3.61
C GLY A 78 6.79 -17.87 -4.93
N PHE A 79 6.10 -17.52 -6.01
CA PHE A 79 6.70 -17.31 -7.33
C PHE A 79 7.71 -16.15 -7.33
N LEU A 80 7.35 -15.00 -6.75
CA LEU A 80 8.26 -13.86 -6.62
C LEU A 80 9.48 -14.20 -5.76
N THR A 81 9.29 -14.96 -4.68
CA THR A 81 10.40 -15.35 -3.79
C THR A 81 11.33 -16.34 -4.49
N LEU A 82 10.79 -17.30 -5.25
CA LEU A 82 11.60 -18.22 -6.05
C LEU A 82 12.35 -17.49 -7.17
N ALA A 83 11.69 -16.59 -7.89
CA ALA A 83 12.32 -15.81 -8.96
C ALA A 83 13.40 -14.85 -8.41
N ALA A 84 13.11 -14.15 -7.31
CA ALA A 84 14.07 -13.28 -6.64
C ALA A 84 15.24 -14.09 -6.07
N GLY A 85 14.97 -15.22 -5.41
CA GLY A 85 16.02 -16.08 -4.85
C GLY A 85 16.92 -16.69 -5.92
N GLY A 86 16.35 -17.13 -7.06
CA GLY A 86 17.11 -17.67 -8.18
C GLY A 86 17.99 -16.62 -8.86
N THR A 87 17.47 -15.41 -9.09
CA THR A 87 18.26 -14.30 -9.66
C THR A 87 19.37 -13.84 -8.72
N LEU A 88 19.11 -13.79 -7.41
CA LEU A 88 20.12 -13.50 -6.39
C LEU A 88 21.20 -14.58 -6.33
N ALA A 89 20.85 -15.86 -6.49
CA ALA A 89 21.84 -16.94 -6.53
C ALA A 89 22.76 -16.82 -7.74
N ILE A 90 22.23 -16.51 -8.92
CA ILE A 90 23.02 -16.34 -10.16
C ILE A 90 23.95 -15.12 -10.04
N GLN A 91 23.41 -13.98 -9.60
CA GLN A 91 24.22 -12.75 -9.41
C GLN A 91 25.24 -12.89 -8.28
N GLY A 92 24.87 -13.59 -7.21
CA GLY A 92 25.78 -13.91 -6.11
C GLY A 92 26.92 -14.79 -6.57
N TYR A 93 26.64 -15.83 -7.37
CA TYR A 93 27.67 -16.73 -7.88
C TYR A 93 28.66 -15.99 -8.78
N SER A 94 28.19 -15.19 -9.74
CA SER A 94 29.09 -14.41 -10.60
C SER A 94 29.94 -13.42 -9.81
N SER A 95 29.32 -12.70 -8.87
CA SER A 95 30.02 -11.68 -8.06
C SER A 95 31.09 -12.29 -7.13
N LEU A 96 30.84 -13.48 -6.57
CA LEU A 96 31.78 -14.16 -5.68
C LEU A 96 32.81 -14.98 -6.46
N GLY A 97 32.47 -15.46 -7.65
CA GLY A 97 33.39 -16.10 -8.59
C GLY A 97 34.47 -15.14 -9.07
N ASP A 98 34.11 -13.89 -9.37
CA ASP A 98 35.08 -12.84 -9.76
C ASP A 98 36.08 -12.51 -8.64
N ILE A 99 35.72 -12.78 -7.38
CA ILE A 99 36.56 -12.56 -6.19
C ILE A 99 37.31 -13.85 -5.78
N GLY A 100 36.96 -15.00 -6.38
CA GLY A 100 37.57 -16.31 -6.08
C GLY A 100 37.01 -17.01 -4.83
N ILE A 101 35.82 -16.61 -4.34
CA ILE A 101 35.22 -17.12 -3.09
C ILE A 101 33.85 -17.77 -3.36
N GLU A 102 33.77 -18.63 -4.37
CA GLU A 102 32.51 -19.26 -4.80
C GLU A 102 31.82 -20.08 -3.69
N ALA A 103 32.60 -20.69 -2.78
CA ALA A 103 32.08 -21.48 -1.67
C ALA A 103 31.18 -20.69 -0.71
N LEU A 104 31.33 -19.37 -0.63
CA LEU A 104 30.48 -18.50 0.22
C LEU A 104 29.15 -18.14 -0.45
N THR A 105 28.94 -18.46 -1.73
CA THR A 105 27.73 -18.11 -2.47
C THR A 105 26.47 -18.68 -1.81
N GLY A 106 26.51 -19.94 -1.37
CA GLY A 106 25.38 -20.58 -0.68
C GLY A 106 25.05 -19.92 0.66
N PHE A 107 26.07 -19.53 1.42
CA PHE A 107 25.90 -18.79 2.67
C PHE A 107 25.30 -17.40 2.43
N LEU A 108 25.82 -16.67 1.45
CA LEU A 108 25.32 -15.35 1.07
C LEU A 108 23.86 -15.41 0.61
N ALA A 109 23.52 -16.36 -0.25
CA ALA A 109 22.17 -16.56 -0.75
C ALA A 109 21.21 -16.90 0.40
N ALA A 110 21.59 -17.79 1.31
CA ALA A 110 20.76 -18.12 2.49
C ALA A 110 20.55 -16.90 3.41
N PHE A 111 21.59 -16.11 3.64
CA PHE A 111 21.52 -14.93 4.50
C PHE A 111 20.62 -13.84 3.91
N ILE A 112 20.84 -13.48 2.63
CA ILE A 112 20.08 -12.41 1.96
C ILE A 112 18.64 -12.84 1.72
N ASN A 113 18.39 -14.07 1.26
CA ASN A 113 17.04 -14.52 0.94
C ASN A 113 16.13 -14.50 2.18
N VAL A 114 16.61 -14.98 3.32
CA VAL A 114 15.81 -15.05 4.54
C VAL A 114 15.61 -13.67 5.18
N ARG A 115 16.64 -12.82 5.17
CA ARG A 115 16.61 -11.54 5.91
C ARG A 115 16.10 -10.35 5.10
N ILE A 116 16.26 -10.39 3.78
CA ILE A 116 15.99 -9.23 2.92
C ILE A 116 14.97 -9.62 1.84
N ALA A 117 15.28 -10.60 1.01
CA ALA A 117 14.46 -10.88 -0.17
C ALA A 117 13.05 -11.35 0.22
N ALA A 118 12.92 -12.35 1.10
CA ALA A 118 11.63 -12.88 1.50
C ALA A 118 10.75 -11.85 2.24
N PRO A 119 11.24 -11.09 3.24
CA PRO A 119 10.43 -10.05 3.88
C PRO A 119 10.00 -8.92 2.94
N VAL A 120 10.90 -8.47 2.04
CA VAL A 120 10.58 -7.40 1.09
C VAL A 120 9.56 -7.86 0.06
N VAL A 121 9.76 -9.06 -0.52
CA VAL A 121 8.83 -9.64 -1.49
C VAL A 121 7.47 -9.89 -0.86
N ALA A 122 7.41 -10.45 0.35
CA ALA A 122 6.17 -10.63 1.08
C ALA A 122 5.50 -9.28 1.37
N GLY A 123 6.25 -8.29 1.85
CA GLY A 123 5.70 -6.95 2.14
C GLY A 123 5.07 -6.28 0.92
N ILE A 124 5.78 -6.30 -0.23
CA ILE A 124 5.27 -5.72 -1.48
C ILE A 124 4.08 -6.54 -2.01
N GLY A 125 4.20 -7.86 -2.03
CA GLY A 125 3.14 -8.75 -2.52
C GLY A 125 1.85 -8.60 -1.73
N LEU A 126 1.94 -8.63 -0.39
CA LEU A 126 0.80 -8.43 0.49
C LEU A 126 0.24 -7.01 0.36
N ALA A 127 1.08 -5.98 0.32
CA ALA A 127 0.61 -4.60 0.13
C ALA A 127 -0.18 -4.43 -1.18
N ALA A 128 0.28 -5.04 -2.28
CA ALA A 128 -0.39 -4.99 -3.57
C ALA A 128 -1.76 -5.69 -3.53
N THR A 129 -1.84 -6.90 -2.97
CA THR A 129 -3.09 -7.69 -2.97
C THR A 129 -4.10 -7.19 -1.96
N PHE A 130 -3.67 -6.89 -0.72
CA PHE A 130 -4.56 -6.35 0.29
C PHE A 130 -5.02 -4.93 -0.06
N GLY A 131 -4.10 -4.09 -0.57
CA GLY A 131 -4.44 -2.72 -1.00
C GLY A 131 -5.49 -2.69 -2.10
N ALA A 132 -5.36 -3.55 -3.11
CA ALA A 132 -6.36 -3.69 -4.16
C ALA A 132 -7.71 -4.19 -3.61
N GLY A 133 -7.70 -5.20 -2.72
CA GLY A 133 -8.91 -5.76 -2.11
C GLY A 133 -9.70 -4.74 -1.29
N VAL A 134 -9.04 -4.03 -0.36
CA VAL A 134 -9.68 -3.02 0.49
C VAL A 134 -10.22 -1.85 -0.36
N THR A 135 -9.48 -1.42 -1.38
CA THR A 135 -9.94 -0.36 -2.30
C THR A 135 -11.18 -0.81 -3.09
N ALA A 136 -11.22 -2.07 -3.53
CA ALA A 136 -12.38 -2.63 -4.23
C ALA A 136 -13.61 -2.71 -3.32
N GLN A 137 -13.44 -3.11 -2.05
CA GLN A 137 -14.54 -3.15 -1.07
C GLN A 137 -15.11 -1.75 -0.78
N LEU A 138 -14.25 -0.76 -0.54
CA LEU A 138 -14.70 0.63 -0.36
C LEU A 138 -15.43 1.17 -1.61
N GLY A 139 -14.97 0.78 -2.80
CA GLY A 139 -15.64 1.09 -4.07
C GLY A 139 -17.04 0.45 -4.15
N ALA A 140 -17.16 -0.82 -3.76
CA ALA A 140 -18.44 -1.52 -3.74
C ALA A 140 -19.43 -0.89 -2.73
N MET A 141 -18.97 -0.58 -1.51
CA MET A 141 -19.76 0.11 -0.49
C MET A 141 -20.28 1.47 -0.98
N ARG A 142 -19.45 2.20 -1.75
CA ARG A 142 -19.86 3.46 -2.36
C ARG A 142 -20.94 3.27 -3.42
N ILE A 143 -20.83 2.23 -4.26
CA ILE A 143 -21.82 1.94 -5.31
C ILE A 143 -23.15 1.48 -4.70
N ASN A 144 -23.09 0.77 -3.58
CA ASN A 144 -24.26 0.30 -2.83
C ASN A 144 -24.88 1.36 -1.90
N GLU A 145 -24.38 2.60 -1.93
CA GLU A 145 -24.84 3.71 -1.07
C GLU A 145 -24.69 3.45 0.45
N GLU A 146 -23.84 2.50 0.86
CA GLU A 146 -23.64 2.14 2.28
C GLU A 146 -22.86 3.20 3.07
N ILE A 147 -22.20 4.14 2.39
CA ILE A 147 -21.34 5.17 3.01
C ILE A 147 -22.14 6.45 3.38
N ASP A 148 -23.26 6.71 2.71
CA ASP A 148 -24.05 7.95 2.84
C ASP A 148 -25.36 7.76 3.63
N ALA A 149 -25.64 6.53 4.05
CA ALA A 149 -26.85 6.14 4.77
C ALA A 149 -26.83 6.48 6.28
#